data_AF-A0A381V4X6-F1
#
_entry.id   AF-A0A381V4X6-F1
#
_cell.length_a   1.000
_cell.length_b   1.000
_cell.length_c   1.000
_cell.angle_alpha   90.00
_cell.angle_beta   90.00
_cell.angle_gamma   90.00
#
_symmetry.space_group_name_H-M   'P 1'
#
loop_
_entity.id
_entity.type
_entity.pdbx_description
1 polymer ?
#
loop_
_entity_poly.entity_id
_entity_poly.type
_entity_poly.pdbx_seq_one_letter_code
_entity_poly.pdbx_strand_id
1 'polypeptide(L)'
;QLGCNMLDWMWKRGWDEECGGIYYFRDLEGKPVQEYWHDMKQWWVQNETVLGTLLAYLITKESRYAEMHRQIHDWVYAHFPDKKYGEWYGYLHRDGRVSVPLKGNMWKGPYHLPRMLLNGWKWLEADLES
;
A
#
# COMPACT_ATOMS: atom_id res chain seq x y z
N GLN A 1 -12.50 14.09 8.94
CA GLN A 1 -13.16 14.37 7.65
C GLN A 1 -12.16 14.68 6.52
N LEU A 2 -11.23 15.63 6.65
CA LEU A 2 -10.24 15.93 5.58
C LEU A 2 -9.39 14.73 5.15
N GLY A 3 -8.81 13.98 6.11
CA GLY A 3 -7.97 12.81 5.79
C GLY A 3 -8.73 11.69 5.06
N CYS A 4 -9.98 11.42 5.48
CA CYS A 4 -10.89 10.49 4.81
C CYS A 4 -11.17 10.91 3.36
N ASN A 5 -11.48 12.19 3.13
CA ASN A 5 -11.71 12.69 1.77
C ASN A 5 -10.46 12.55 0.88
N MET A 6 -9.27 12.83 1.43
CA MET A 6 -8.02 12.62 0.70
C MET A 6 -7.82 11.15 0.33
N LEU A 7 -8.06 10.23 1.27
CA LEU A 7 -7.97 8.79 1.03
C LEU A 7 -8.95 8.36 -0.07
N ASP A 8 -10.21 8.78 0.00
CA ASP A 8 -11.24 8.44 -0.99
C ASP A 8 -10.85 8.92 -2.41
N TRP A 9 -10.37 10.16 -2.51
CA TRP A 9 -9.97 10.74 -3.79
C TRP A 9 -8.72 10.10 -4.38
N MET A 10 -7.76 9.73 -3.53
CA MET A 10 -6.53 9.08 -3.96
C MET A 10 -6.75 7.61 -4.29
N TRP A 11 -7.62 6.91 -3.54
CA TRP A 11 -7.98 5.52 -3.86
C TRP A 11 -8.58 5.40 -5.26
N LYS A 12 -9.58 6.24 -5.58
CA LYS A 12 -10.22 6.26 -6.90
C LYS A 12 -9.24 6.47 -8.06
N ARG A 13 -8.12 7.15 -7.82
CA ARG A 13 -7.10 7.45 -8.85
C ARG A 13 -5.94 6.48 -8.86
N GLY A 14 -5.58 5.98 -7.68
CA GLY A 14 -4.36 5.24 -7.43
C GLY A 14 -4.55 3.73 -7.50
N TRP A 15 -5.71 3.21 -7.09
CA TRP A 15 -5.99 1.79 -7.18
C TRP A 15 -6.12 1.35 -8.65
N ASP A 16 -5.38 0.30 -9.01
CA ASP A 16 -5.41 -0.29 -10.33
C ASP A 16 -6.48 -1.38 -10.37
N GLU A 17 -7.63 -1.07 -10.98
CA GLU A 17 -8.76 -1.99 -11.08
C GLU A 17 -8.45 -3.26 -11.90
N GLU A 18 -7.39 -3.25 -12.72
CA GLU A 18 -7.03 -4.41 -13.57
C GLU A 18 -6.04 -5.35 -12.88
N CYS A 19 -4.99 -4.81 -12.24
CA CYS A 19 -3.92 -5.61 -11.65
C CYS A 19 -3.91 -5.59 -10.11
N GLY A 20 -4.73 -4.75 -9.48
CA GLY A 20 -4.65 -4.43 -8.06
C GLY A 20 -3.42 -3.59 -7.71
N GLY A 21 -3.39 -3.14 -6.46
CA GLY A 21 -2.28 -2.35 -5.93
C GLY A 21 -2.26 -0.90 -6.45
N ILE A 22 -1.65 -0.02 -5.66
CA ILE A 22 -1.60 1.41 -5.96
C ILE A 22 -0.50 1.69 -6.99
N TYR A 23 -0.84 2.43 -8.05
CA TYR A 23 0.12 3.00 -8.99
C TYR A 23 1.15 3.89 -8.30
N TYR A 24 2.37 3.96 -8.83
CA TYR A 24 3.39 4.83 -8.23
C TYR A 24 3.15 6.31 -8.58
N PHE A 25 2.87 6.61 -9.84
CA PHE A 25 2.57 7.95 -10.32
C PHE A 25 1.33 7.96 -11.21
N ARG A 26 0.56 9.05 -11.11
CA ARG A 26 -0.63 9.29 -11.94
C ARG A 26 -0.73 10.77 -12.27
N ASP A 27 -1.09 11.06 -13.52
CA ASP A 27 -1.44 12.40 -13.94
C ASP A 27 -2.86 12.76 -13.49
N LEU A 28 -3.08 14.03 -13.11
CA LEU A 28 -4.36 14.52 -12.60
C LEU A 28 -5.46 14.56 -13.66
N GLU A 29 -5.10 14.73 -14.92
CA GLU A 29 -5.99 14.84 -16.07
C GLU A 29 -5.98 13.56 -16.95
N GLY A 30 -5.24 12.53 -16.52
CA GLY A 30 -5.09 11.29 -17.28
C GLY A 30 -4.16 11.41 -18.49
N LYS A 31 -3.30 12.43 -18.53
CA LYS A 31 -2.28 12.62 -19.57
C LYS A 31 -1.11 11.64 -19.37
N PRO A 32 -0.25 11.47 -20.39
CA PRO A 32 0.96 10.66 -20.26
C PRO A 32 1.84 11.13 -19.09
N VAL A 33 2.29 10.18 -18.27
CA VAL A 33 3.19 10.43 -17.15
C VAL A 33 4.64 10.42 -17.63
N GLN A 34 5.48 11.31 -17.10
CA GLN A 34 6.89 11.45 -17.51
C GLN A 34 7.72 10.22 -17.13
N GLU A 35 7.51 9.69 -15.92
CA GLU A 35 8.22 8.53 -15.41
C GLU A 35 7.80 7.26 -16.14
N TYR A 36 8.73 6.59 -16.83
CA TYR A 36 8.41 5.33 -17.51
C TYR A 36 8.05 4.19 -16.55
N TRP A 37 8.36 4.33 -15.25
CA TRP A 37 8.00 3.40 -14.17
C TRP A 37 6.75 3.83 -13.38
N HIS A 38 5.94 4.75 -13.93
CA HIS A 38 4.78 5.32 -13.25
C HIS A 38 3.77 4.28 -12.77
N ASP A 39 3.64 3.15 -13.46
CA ASP A 39 2.66 2.13 -13.17
C ASP A 39 3.17 1.00 -12.26
N MET A 40 4.46 1.03 -11.91
CA MET A 40 5.07 0.06 -11.02
C MET A 40 4.45 0.09 -9.62
N LYS A 41 4.57 -1.01 -8.90
CA LYS A 41 4.03 -1.14 -7.54
C LYS A 41 5.18 -1.09 -6.54
N GLN A 42 5.30 0.04 -5.87
CA GLN A 42 6.36 0.32 -4.88
C GLN A 42 5.96 -0.15 -3.49
N TRP A 43 6.81 -0.94 -2.82
CA TRP A 43 6.49 -1.51 -1.50
C TRP A 43 5.98 -0.47 -0.49
N TRP A 44 6.65 0.69 -0.42
CA TRP A 44 6.32 1.69 0.59
C TRP A 44 4.97 2.34 0.34
N VAL A 45 4.61 2.62 -0.93
CA VAL A 45 3.29 3.17 -1.29
C VAL A 45 2.18 2.22 -0.82
N GLN A 46 2.39 0.92 -1.00
CA GLN A 46 1.43 -0.07 -0.57
C GLN A 46 1.35 -0.14 0.96
N ASN A 47 2.49 -0.13 1.65
CA ASN A 47 2.54 -0.15 3.11
C ASN A 47 1.80 1.05 3.74
N GLU A 48 1.99 2.24 3.18
CA GLU A 48 1.26 3.43 3.62
C GLU A 48 -0.24 3.32 3.34
N THR A 49 -0.62 2.68 2.24
CA THR A 49 -2.03 2.46 1.90
C THR A 49 -2.69 1.48 2.86
N VAL A 50 -1.99 0.40 3.25
CA VAL A 50 -2.44 -0.53 4.30
C VAL A 50 -2.68 0.22 5.62
N LEU A 51 -1.72 1.05 6.06
CA LEU A 51 -1.88 1.85 7.28
C LEU A 51 -3.00 2.88 7.17
N GLY A 52 -3.07 3.61 6.06
CA GLY A 52 -4.05 4.69 5.86
C GLY A 52 -5.48 4.18 5.87
N THR A 53 -5.74 3.06 5.19
CA THR A 53 -7.05 2.39 5.17
C THR A 53 -7.41 1.79 6.52
N LEU A 54 -6.45 1.16 7.22
CA LEU A 54 -6.66 0.66 8.57
C LEU A 54 -7.03 1.79 9.53
N LEU A 55 -6.24 2.85 9.56
CA LEU A 55 -6.47 4.00 10.45
C LEU A 55 -7.82 4.66 10.17
N ALA A 56 -8.19 4.82 8.90
CA ALA A 56 -9.49 5.35 8.51
C ALA A 56 -10.63 4.48 9.05
N TYR A 57 -10.53 3.15 8.95
CA TYR A 57 -11.51 2.25 9.55
C TYR A 57 -11.55 2.37 11.07
N LEU A 58 -10.42 2.34 11.76
CA LEU A 58 -10.38 2.39 13.22
C LEU A 58 -11.00 3.68 13.78
N ILE A 59 -10.77 4.82 13.12
CA ILE A 59 -11.32 6.11 13.55
C ILE A 59 -12.82 6.26 13.24
N THR A 60 -13.25 5.81 12.05
CA THR A 60 -14.61 6.11 11.55
C THR A 60 -15.59 4.96 11.76
N LYS A 61 -15.10 3.73 11.89
CA LYS A 61 -15.85 2.47 11.87
C LYS A 61 -16.70 2.27 10.61
N GLU A 62 -16.46 3.02 9.54
CA GLU A 62 -17.17 2.85 8.28
C GLU A 62 -16.65 1.61 7.53
N SER A 63 -17.56 0.68 7.20
CA SER A 63 -17.24 -0.62 6.59
C SER A 63 -16.48 -0.52 5.26
N ARG A 64 -16.67 0.57 4.51
CA ARG A 64 -15.93 0.83 3.26
C ARG A 64 -14.42 0.88 3.46
N TYR A 65 -13.93 1.45 4.57
CA TYR A 65 -12.48 1.51 4.82
C TYR A 65 -11.92 0.15 5.25
N ALA A 66 -12.72 -0.67 5.95
CA ALA A 66 -12.34 -2.06 6.21
C ALA A 66 -12.23 -2.86 4.91
N GLU A 67 -13.14 -2.62 3.96
CA GLU A 67 -13.08 -3.24 2.64
C GLU A 67 -11.86 -2.79 1.84
N MET A 68 -11.59 -1.49 1.78
CA MET A 68 -10.36 -0.96 1.16
C MET A 68 -9.11 -1.55 1.80
N HIS A 69 -9.07 -1.62 3.13
CA HIS A 69 -7.98 -2.21 3.89
C HIS A 69 -7.75 -3.68 3.53
N ARG A 70 -8.83 -4.48 3.50
CA ARG A 70 -8.78 -5.89 3.08
C ARG A 70 -8.23 -6.03 1.66
N GLN A 71 -8.71 -5.23 0.71
CA GLN A 71 -8.23 -5.29 -0.68
C GLN A 71 -6.72 -5.03 -0.80
N ILE A 72 -6.23 -3.93 -0.21
CA ILE A 72 -4.79 -3.64 -0.26
C ILE A 72 -3.98 -4.67 0.53
N HIS A 73 -4.46 -5.07 1.71
CA HIS A 73 -3.80 -6.07 2.56
C HIS A 73 -3.62 -7.39 1.82
N ASP A 74 -4.69 -7.96 1.29
CA ASP A 74 -4.64 -9.26 0.62
C ASP A 74 -3.73 -9.20 -0.62
N TRP A 75 -3.79 -8.09 -1.35
CA TRP A 75 -2.94 -7.88 -2.51
C TRP A 75 -1.46 -7.78 -2.12
N VAL A 76 -1.08 -6.99 -1.10
CA VAL A 76 0.35 -6.86 -0.75
C VAL A 76 0.95 -8.14 -0.21
N TYR A 77 0.22 -8.88 0.63
CA TYR A 77 0.71 -10.13 1.21
C TYR A 77 0.78 -11.27 0.19
N ALA A 78 0.05 -11.18 -0.92
CA ALA A 78 0.18 -12.11 -2.03
C ALA A 78 1.44 -11.87 -2.89
N HIS A 79 1.88 -10.60 -3.04
CA HIS A 79 2.87 -10.24 -4.06
C HIS A 79 4.25 -9.83 -3.53
N PHE A 80 4.33 -9.17 -2.37
CA PHE A 80 5.59 -8.62 -1.87
C PHE A 80 6.46 -9.58 -1.04
N PRO A 81 5.90 -10.45 -0.17
CA PRO A 81 6.72 -11.28 0.72
C PRO A 81 7.62 -12.25 -0.05
N ASP A 82 8.90 -12.25 0.29
CA ASP A 82 9.80 -13.34 -0.09
C ASP A 82 9.74 -14.44 0.96
N LYS A 83 8.98 -15.49 0.66
CA LYS A 83 8.77 -16.62 1.57
C LYS A 83 10.03 -17.46 1.82
N LYS A 84 11.09 -17.30 1.01
CA LYS A 84 12.33 -18.08 1.14
C LYS A 84 13.34 -17.40 2.05
N TYR A 85 13.50 -16.09 1.90
CA TYR A 85 14.55 -15.34 2.61
C TYR A 85 14.02 -14.31 3.60
N GLY A 86 12.70 -14.17 3.72
CA GLY A 86 12.06 -13.17 4.56
C GLY A 86 12.10 -11.77 3.95
N GLU A 87 11.41 -10.84 4.61
CA GLU A 87 11.22 -9.46 4.16
C GLU A 87 10.45 -9.38 2.81
N TRP A 88 10.25 -8.18 2.28
CA TRP A 88 9.45 -7.90 1.10
C TRP A 88 10.33 -7.40 -0.04
N TYR A 89 10.02 -7.80 -1.28
CA TYR A 89 10.64 -7.14 -2.43
C TYR A 89 10.36 -5.62 -2.42
N GLY A 90 11.23 -4.83 -3.04
CA GLY A 90 10.97 -3.40 -3.17
C GLY A 90 10.01 -3.08 -4.31
N TYR A 91 10.28 -3.67 -5.47
CA TYR A 91 9.77 -3.15 -6.73
C TYR A 91 9.09 -4.26 -7.50
N LEU A 92 7.81 -4.07 -7.81
CA LEU A 92 7.07 -4.96 -8.69
C LEU A 92 6.69 -4.21 -9.98
N HIS A 93 6.60 -4.96 -11.08
CA HIS A 93 5.92 -4.50 -12.28
C HIS A 93 4.44 -4.25 -11.99
N ARG A 94 3.73 -3.59 -12.91
CA ARG A 94 2.30 -3.30 -12.78
C ARG A 94 1.47 -4.56 -12.47
N ASP A 95 1.82 -5.67 -13.10
CA ASP A 95 1.17 -6.98 -12.95
C ASP A 95 1.55 -7.75 -11.68
N GLY A 96 2.33 -7.14 -10.78
CA GLY A 96 2.74 -7.76 -9.51
C GLY A 96 3.93 -8.72 -9.61
N ARG A 97 4.51 -8.95 -10.80
CA ARG A 97 5.77 -9.71 -10.90
C ARG A 97 6.93 -8.93 -10.30
N VAL A 98 7.84 -9.64 -9.64
CA VAL A 98 9.06 -9.05 -9.08
C VAL A 98 9.89 -8.41 -10.19
N SER A 99 10.14 -7.11 -10.06
CA SER A 99 10.97 -6.37 -11.01
C SER A 99 12.45 -6.48 -10.67
N VAL A 100 12.79 -6.31 -9.40
CA VAL A 100 14.17 -6.48 -8.89
C VAL A 100 14.13 -7.26 -7.58
N PRO A 101 14.87 -8.39 -7.46
CA PRO A 101 14.83 -9.26 -6.28
C PRO A 101 15.66 -8.72 -5.11
N LEU A 102 15.70 -7.41 -4.93
CA LEU A 102 16.43 -6.75 -3.84
C LEU A 102 15.55 -6.58 -2.60
N LYS A 103 16.19 -6.57 -1.43
CA LYS A 103 15.55 -6.30 -0.12
C LYS A 103 15.95 -4.98 0.51
N GLY A 104 17.05 -4.38 0.03
CA GLY A 104 17.47 -3.05 0.42
C GLY A 104 18.34 -2.39 -0.64
N ASN A 105 18.35 -1.07 -0.65
CA ASN A 105 19.21 -0.22 -1.45
C ASN A 105 19.22 1.21 -0.84
N MET A 106 19.65 2.21 -1.60
CA MET A 106 19.64 3.62 -1.17
C MET A 106 18.26 4.14 -0.74
N TRP A 107 17.17 3.56 -1.27
CA TRP A 107 15.79 4.00 -1.06
C TRP A 107 14.96 2.99 -0.25
N LYS A 108 15.40 1.73 -0.17
CA LYS A 108 14.75 0.66 0.61
C LYS A 108 15.60 0.27 1.80
N GLY A 109 15.10 0.57 2.99
CA GLY A 109 15.67 0.16 4.26
C GLY A 109 14.62 -0.37 5.23
N PRO A 110 15.02 -0.72 6.47
CA PRO A 110 14.14 -1.29 7.49
C PRO A 110 13.26 -0.21 8.14
N TYR A 111 12.42 0.44 7.33
CA TYR A 111 11.55 1.54 7.77
C TYR A 111 10.08 1.25 7.49
N HIS A 112 9.63 1.40 6.24
CA HIS A 112 8.20 1.34 5.91
C HIS A 112 7.54 -0.01 6.28
N LEU A 113 8.20 -1.14 6.03
CA LEU A 113 7.63 -2.45 6.37
C LEU A 113 7.57 -2.68 7.90
N PRO A 114 8.68 -2.59 8.65
CA PRO A 114 8.62 -2.74 10.11
C PRO A 114 7.64 -1.75 10.77
N ARG A 115 7.58 -0.51 10.29
CA ARG A 115 6.68 0.51 10.83
C ARG A 115 5.21 0.21 10.52
N MET A 116 4.89 -0.25 9.32
CA MET A 116 3.53 -0.71 8.98
C MET A 116 3.08 -1.82 9.93
N LEU A 117 3.91 -2.84 10.12
CA LEU A 117 3.60 -3.97 11.00
C LEU A 117 3.44 -3.53 12.46
N LEU A 118 4.38 -2.73 12.98
CA LEU A 118 4.37 -2.28 14.36
C LEU A 118 3.17 -1.37 14.66
N ASN A 119 2.90 -0.39 13.79
CA ASN A 119 1.77 0.51 13.99
C ASN A 119 0.44 -0.23 13.83
N GLY A 120 0.31 -1.07 12.80
CA GLY A 120 -0.89 -1.86 12.58
C GLY A 120 -1.23 -2.74 13.79
N TRP A 121 -0.23 -3.45 14.34
CA TRP A 121 -0.42 -4.23 15.56
C TRP A 121 -0.86 -3.36 16.74
N LYS A 122 -0.11 -2.29 17.05
CA LYS A 122 -0.44 -1.41 18.19
C LYS A 122 -1.83 -0.79 18.09
N TRP A 123 -2.25 -0.40 16.89
CA TRP A 123 -3.57 0.20 16.69
C TRP A 123 -4.69 -0.82 16.85
N LEU A 124 -4.52 -2.03 16.32
CA LEU A 124 -5.49 -3.12 16.49
C LEU A 124 -5.59 -3.58 17.93
N GLU A 125 -4.46 -3.68 18.63
CA GLU A 125 -4.42 -4.03 20.06
C GLU A 125 -5.20 -3.01 20.90
N ALA A 126 -4.91 -1.71 20.71
CA ALA A 126 -5.64 -0.65 21.40
C ALA A 126 -7.14 -0.62 21.09
N ASP A 127 -7.55 -0.99 19.86
CA ASP A 127 -8.95 -1.05 19.45
C ASP A 127 -9.71 -2.24 20.05
N LEU A 128 -9.04 -3.36 20.27
CA LEU A 128 -9.63 -4.54 20.92
C LEU A 128 -9.84 -4.33 22.43
N GLU A 129 -9.05 -3.44 23.03
CA GLU A 129 -9.14 -3.09 24.45
C GLU A 129 -10.19 -2.00 24.74
N SER A 130 -10.69 -1.30 23.72
CA SER A 130 -11.70 -0.23 23.84
C SER A 130 -13.13 -0.74 23.73
#